data_AF-A0A7S2DH63-F1
#
_entry.id   AF-A0A7S2DH63-F1
#
_cell.length_a   1.000
_cell.length_b   1.000
_cell.length_c   1.000
_cell.angle_alpha   90.00
_cell.angle_beta   90.00
_cell.angle_gamma   90.00
#
_symmetry.space_group_name_H-M   'P 1'
#
loop_
_entity.id
_entity.type
_entity.pdbx_description
1 polymer ?
#
loop_
_entity_poly.entity_id
_entity_poly.type
_entity_poly.pdbx_seq_one_letter_code
_entity_poly.pdbx_strand_id
1 'polypeptide(L)'
;SPWIVGKQLEGIWHTGVVVFGKEYYYSKDTVFADPGTTSFGKPTRVVSMGYTLWRQDEFHDYIIKELKPIFQRETYDVVCNNCNHFSDRCCTYLVGRHP
;
A
#
# COMPACT_ATOMS: atom_id res chain seq x y z
N SER A 1 4.43 -18.80 13.48
CA SER A 1 3.87 -17.45 13.62
C SER A 1 4.50 -16.76 14.83
N PRO A 2 5.04 -15.54 14.72
CA PRO A 2 5.41 -14.77 15.89
C PRO A 2 4.13 -14.24 16.56
N TRP A 3 4.13 -14.25 17.89
CA TRP A 3 3.06 -13.69 18.71
C TRP A 3 3.05 -12.17 18.58
N ILE A 4 2.11 -11.64 17.80
CA ILE A 4 1.77 -10.22 17.81
C ILE A 4 0.32 -10.13 18.29
N VAL A 5 0.18 -9.76 19.57
CA VAL A 5 -1.07 -9.44 20.27
C VAL A 5 -2.13 -10.56 20.28
N GLY A 6 -2.08 -11.44 21.29
CA GLY A 6 -3.23 -12.11 21.95
C GLY A 6 -4.31 -12.84 21.12
N LYS A 7 -4.21 -12.86 19.79
CA LYS A 7 -5.09 -13.51 18.84
C LYS A 7 -4.22 -14.18 17.80
N GLN A 8 -4.58 -15.40 17.43
CA GLN A 8 -3.92 -16.13 16.37
C GLN A 8 -4.17 -15.40 15.05
N LEU A 9 -3.20 -14.60 14.60
CA LEU A 9 -3.24 -13.98 13.28
C LEU A 9 -3.11 -15.09 12.23
N GLU A 10 -4.10 -15.22 11.36
CA GLU A 10 -4.10 -16.15 10.22
C GLU A 10 -2.94 -15.88 9.23
N GLY A 11 -2.31 -14.71 9.33
CA GLY A 11 -1.09 -14.35 8.61
C GLY A 11 -0.75 -12.86 8.77
N ILE A 12 0.41 -12.47 8.24
CA ILE A 12 0.74 -11.06 7.97
C ILE A 12 0.36 -10.80 6.52
N TRP A 13 -0.69 -10.02 6.30
CA TRP A 13 -1.19 -9.71 4.96
C TRP A 13 -0.41 -8.55 4.34
N HIS A 14 -0.08 -8.70 3.06
CA HIS A 14 0.45 -7.64 2.23
C HIS A 14 -0.65 -7.04 1.36
N THR A 15 -0.63 -5.71 1.20
CA THR A 15 -1.53 -5.00 0.28
C THR A 15 -0.75 -4.03 -0.59
N GLY A 16 -1.26 -3.83 -1.80
CA GLY A 16 -0.83 -2.80 -2.74
C GLY A 16 -2.06 -2.20 -3.44
N VAL A 17 -1.89 -1.01 -4.01
CA VAL A 17 -2.96 -0.28 -4.72
C VAL A 17 -2.67 -0.30 -6.21
N VAL A 18 -3.59 -0.86 -6.99
CA VAL A 18 -3.49 -0.86 -8.46
C VAL A 18 -4.25 0.33 -9.03
N VAL A 19 -3.53 1.28 -9.61
CA VAL A 19 -4.09 2.48 -10.25
C VAL A 19 -3.14 2.95 -11.36
N PHE A 20 -3.66 3.62 -12.39
CA PHE A 20 -2.85 4.10 -13.53
C PHE A 20 -1.99 3.01 -14.20
N GLY A 21 -2.48 1.75 -14.20
CA GLY A 21 -1.77 0.60 -14.77
C GLY A 21 -0.52 0.17 -13.99
N LYS A 22 -0.39 0.56 -12.72
CA LYS A 22 0.72 0.20 -11.83
C LYS A 22 0.22 -0.25 -10.46
N GLU A 23 0.94 -1.16 -9.83
CA GLU A 23 0.76 -1.58 -8.45
C GLU A 23 1.73 -0.78 -7.56
N TYR A 24 1.18 0.07 -6.69
CA TYR A 24 1.92 0.86 -5.71
C TYR A 24 1.91 0.15 -4.36
N TYR A 25 3.08 0.00 -3.75
CA TYR A 25 3.19 -0.73 -2.48
C TYR A 25 4.40 -0.24 -1.67
N TYR A 26 4.40 -0.62 -0.39
CA TYR A 26 5.46 -0.30 0.56
C TYR A 26 6.06 -1.58 1.17
N SER A 27 7.29 -1.90 0.81
CA SER A 27 7.99 -3.13 1.27
C SER A 27 9.33 -2.87 1.97
N LYS A 28 9.77 -1.60 1.97
CA LYS A 28 10.96 -0.99 2.59
C LYS A 28 11.06 0.44 2.07
N ASP A 29 10.73 0.67 0.81
CA ASP A 29 10.56 1.99 0.23
C ASP A 29 9.21 2.01 -0.51
N THR A 30 8.68 3.20 -0.78
CA THR A 30 7.53 3.37 -1.66
C THR A 30 7.97 3.08 -3.08
N VAL A 31 7.38 2.06 -3.70
CA VAL A 31 7.73 1.62 -5.05
C VAL A 31 6.47 1.31 -5.84
N PHE A 32 6.60 1.24 -7.15
CA PHE A 32 5.56 0.71 -8.01
C PHE A 32 6.12 -0.28 -9.03
N ALA A 33 5.29 -1.23 -9.45
CA ALA A 33 5.62 -2.25 -10.45
C ALA A 33 4.42 -2.52 -11.37
N ASP A 34 4.62 -3.37 -12.37
CA ASP A 34 3.48 -3.90 -13.12
C ASP A 34 2.65 -4.85 -12.22
N PRO A 35 1.31 -4.77 -12.24
CA PRO A 35 0.48 -5.53 -11.31
C PRO A 35 0.74 -7.03 -11.33
N GLY A 36 0.94 -7.64 -10.15
CA GLY A 36 1.15 -9.08 -9.99
C GLY A 36 2.53 -9.59 -10.43
N THR A 37 3.48 -8.69 -10.67
CA THR A 37 4.89 -9.03 -11.00
C THR A 37 5.83 -8.89 -9.81
N THR A 38 5.34 -8.43 -8.66
CA THR A 38 6.13 -8.24 -7.45
C THR A 38 6.53 -9.59 -6.83
N SER A 39 7.47 -9.57 -5.87
CA SER A 39 7.83 -10.75 -5.09
C SER A 39 6.68 -11.30 -4.24
N PHE A 40 5.59 -10.54 -4.08
CA PHE A 40 4.38 -10.99 -3.40
C PHE A 40 3.48 -11.86 -4.29
N GLY A 41 3.77 -11.94 -5.59
CA GLY A 41 3.07 -12.79 -6.54
C GLY A 41 1.66 -12.32 -6.87
N LYS A 42 0.76 -13.27 -7.16
CA LYS A 42 -0.64 -12.96 -7.49
C LYS A 42 -1.45 -12.70 -6.21
N PRO A 43 -2.32 -11.67 -6.21
CA PRO A 43 -3.13 -11.36 -5.03
C PRO A 43 -4.10 -12.50 -4.72
N THR A 44 -4.23 -12.83 -3.45
CA THR A 44 -5.25 -13.79 -2.95
C THR A 44 -6.65 -13.17 -2.90
N ARG A 45 -6.74 -11.84 -2.87
CA ARG A 45 -7.99 -11.07 -2.88
C ARG A 45 -7.78 -9.76 -3.65
N VAL A 46 -8.79 -9.36 -4.42
CA VAL A 46 -8.84 -8.06 -5.10
C VAL A 46 -10.12 -7.36 -4.65
N VAL A 47 -10.00 -6.10 -4.23
CA VAL A 47 -11.12 -5.26 -3.80
C VAL A 47 -11.16 -4.02 -4.70
N SER A 48 -12.32 -3.73 -5.29
CA SER A 48 -12.49 -2.52 -6.11
C SER A 48 -12.78 -1.33 -5.21
N MET A 49 -11.87 -0.35 -5.20
CA MET A 49 -11.98 0.85 -4.36
C MET A 49 -12.84 1.96 -5.00
N GLY A 50 -12.96 1.95 -6.33
CA GLY A 50 -13.73 2.93 -7.11
C GLY A 50 -12.91 3.54 -8.23
N TYR A 51 -13.32 4.73 -8.65
CA TYR A 51 -12.66 5.51 -9.70
C TYR A 51 -12.12 6.80 -9.12
N THR A 52 -11.05 7.31 -9.72
CA THR A 52 -10.43 8.57 -9.32
C THR A 52 -10.36 9.52 -10.51
N LEU A 53 -10.50 10.82 -10.24
CA LEU A 53 -10.28 11.89 -11.21
C LEU A 53 -8.85 12.47 -11.12
N TRP A 54 -8.08 12.04 -10.12
CA TRP A 54 -6.69 12.42 -9.98
C TRP A 54 -5.88 11.92 -11.18
N ARG A 55 -4.92 12.73 -11.61
CA ARG A 55 -3.93 12.31 -12.60
C ARG A 55 -2.77 11.59 -11.91
N GLN A 56 -2.04 10.82 -12.71
CA GLN A 56 -0.90 10.04 -12.20
C GLN A 56 0.23 10.92 -11.65
N ASP A 57 0.51 12.06 -12.29
CA ASP A 57 1.48 13.06 -11.84
C ASP A 57 1.12 13.65 -10.47
N GLU A 58 -0.16 13.98 -10.27
CA GLU A 58 -0.65 14.52 -8.99
C GLU A 58 -0.51 13.48 -7.86
N PHE A 59 -0.80 12.22 -8.17
CA PHE A 59 -0.63 11.14 -7.21
C PHE A 59 0.84 10.86 -6.89
N HIS A 60 1.74 10.92 -7.88
CA HIS A 60 3.18 10.83 -7.65
C HIS A 60 3.69 11.99 -6.79
N ASP A 61 3.21 13.20 -7.04
CA ASP A 61 3.52 14.38 -6.23
C ASP A 61 3.06 14.19 -4.78
N TYR A 62 1.86 13.66 -4.57
CA TYR A 62 1.35 13.30 -3.24
C TYR A 62 2.24 12.26 -2.56
N ILE A 63 2.62 11.19 -3.26
CA ILE A 63 3.51 10.17 -2.71
C ILE A 63 4.82 10.80 -2.27
N ILE A 64 5.46 11.61 -3.13
CA ILE A 64 6.77 12.21 -2.86
C ILE A 64 6.70 13.19 -1.69
N LYS A 65 5.70 14.08 -1.67
CA LYS A 65 5.62 15.18 -0.70
C LYS A 65 5.06 14.72 0.65
N GLU A 66 4.07 13.84 0.65
CA GLU A 66 3.32 13.49 1.86
C GLU A 66 3.63 12.09 2.38
N LEU A 67 3.83 11.10 1.50
CA LEU A 67 3.98 9.71 1.91
C LEU A 67 5.45 9.32 2.15
N LYS A 68 6.38 9.70 1.26
CA LYS A 68 7.81 9.32 1.41
C LYS A 68 8.44 9.75 2.74
N PRO A 69 8.13 10.92 3.32
CA PRO A 69 8.64 11.27 4.66
C PRO A 69 8.16 10.34 5.78
N ILE A 70 7.05 9.62 5.58
CA ILE A 70 6.43 8.71 6.55
C ILE A 70 6.81 7.25 6.27
N PHE A 71 6.83 6.85 4.99
CA PHE A 71 7.00 5.49 4.51
C PHE A 71 8.37 5.31 3.84
N GLN A 72 9.42 5.35 4.64
CA GLN A 72 10.81 5.19 4.20
C GLN A 72 11.46 4.00 4.91
N ARG A 73 12.59 3.53 4.40
CA ARG A 73 13.25 2.29 4.85
C ARG A 73 13.43 2.20 6.35
N GLU A 74 13.80 3.30 6.97
CA GLU A 74 14.12 3.40 8.39
C GLU A 74 12.86 3.41 9.27
N THR A 75 11.69 3.69 8.70
CA THR A 75 10.41 3.79 9.43
C THR A 75 9.50 2.58 9.20
N TYR A 76 9.92 1.57 8.43
CA TYR A 76 9.12 0.37 8.25
C TYR A 76 8.92 -0.38 9.57
N ASP A 77 7.66 -0.57 9.96
CA ASP A 77 7.27 -1.32 11.13
C ASP A 77 6.09 -2.26 10.79
N VAL A 78 6.25 -3.54 11.08
CA VAL A 78 5.27 -4.59 10.74
C VAL A 78 3.89 -4.34 11.37
N VAL A 79 3.82 -3.62 12.50
CA VAL A 79 2.58 -3.37 13.24
C VAL A 79 2.03 -1.96 12.96
N CYS A 80 2.89 -0.95 13.00
CA CYS A 80 2.49 0.46 13.07
C CYS A 80 2.71 1.24 11.77
N ASN A 81 3.56 0.76 10.85
CA ASN A 81 3.89 1.51 9.63
C ASN A 81 4.35 0.57 8.51
N ASN A 82 3.39 -0.06 7.84
CA ASN A 82 3.59 -1.11 6.84
C ASN A 82 2.79 -0.84 5.56
N CYS A 83 2.82 -1.79 4.62
CA CYS A 83 2.06 -1.75 3.37
C CYS A 83 0.57 -1.47 3.51
N ASN A 84 -0.08 -1.92 4.59
CA ASN A 84 -1.51 -1.71 4.80
C ASN A 84 -1.81 -0.24 5.13
N HIS A 85 -0.98 0.40 5.95
CA HIS A 85 -1.08 1.83 6.25
C HIS A 85 -0.80 2.69 5.02
N PHE A 86 0.20 2.30 4.22
CA PHE A 86 0.50 2.99 2.96
C PHE A 86 -0.68 2.88 1.98
N SER A 87 -1.20 1.67 1.77
CA SER A 87 -2.34 1.42 0.88
C SER A 87 -3.59 2.18 1.34
N ASP A 88 -3.85 2.24 2.64
CA ASP A 88 -4.95 3.01 3.21
C ASP A 88 -4.84 4.51 2.90
N ARG A 89 -3.65 5.10 3.05
CA ARG A 89 -3.40 6.51 2.72
C ARG A 89 -3.58 6.78 1.23
N CYS A 90 -3.09 5.88 0.39
CA CYS A 90 -3.30 5.96 -1.07
C CYS A 90 -4.80 5.90 -1.42
N CYS A 91 -5.55 4.93 -0.90
CA CYS A 91 -6.99 4.79 -1.15
C CYS A 91 -7.78 6.00 -0.63
N THR A 92 -7.44 6.49 0.56
CA THR A 92 -8.07 7.68 1.13
C THR A 92 -7.85 8.91 0.25
N TYR A 93 -6.63 9.12 -0.25
CA TYR A 93 -6.33 10.23 -1.16
C TYR A 93 -7.05 10.10 -2.51
N LEU A 94 -7.01 8.90 -3.10
CA LEU A 94 -7.51 8.66 -4.46
C LEU A 94 -9.05 8.63 -4.54
N VAL A 95 -9.70 8.04 -3.53
CA VAL A 95 -11.15 7.76 -3.56
C VAL A 95 -11.89 8.09 -2.25
N GLY A 96 -11.21 8.58 -1.21
CA GLY A 96 -11.84 8.93 0.07
C GLY A 96 -12.37 7.74 0.87
N ARG A 97 -11.77 6.56 0.73
CA ARG A 97 -12.24 5.31 1.38
C ARG A 97 -11.08 4.47 1.93
N HIS A 98 -11.38 3.73 3.00
CA HIS A 98 -10.50 2.73 3.60
C HIS A 98 -10.70 1.35 2.94
N PRO A 99 -9.63 0.57 2.65
CA PRO A 99 -9.68 -0.73 2.00
C PRO A 99 -10.08 -1.91 2.90
#